data_AF-A0A7V3A4V8-F1
#
_entry.id   AF-A0A7V3A4V8-F1
#
_cell.length_a   1.000
_cell.length_b   1.000
_cell.length_c   1.000
_cell.angle_alpha   90.00
_cell.angle_beta   90.00
_cell.angle_gamma   90.00
#
_symmetry.space_group_name_H-M   'P 1'
#
loop_
_entity.id
_entity.type
_entity.pdbx_description
1 polymer ?
#
loop_
_entity_poly.entity_id
_entity_poly.type
_entity_poly.pdbx_seq_one_letter_code
_entity_poly.pdbx_strand_id
1 'polypeptide(L)'
;MSRQKNLIIVGAVLVILIGGYFGATAYKKAQIEKQAEQYKSLYMTELDTKKVTRIELPLKGVVLERKGETWTSPAEAQGVQLDQEEIKSILWSLCNMRYERVADENPKDLEPFGLSTPKARVVLTLEDGSKVELLGGDKTPTGYGYYGIKAGEPKVYILPSYPGERLYVSLTDFRDKKLPSFSPEDVERLTLIHGNTRISIEPKPSTGVQEATFTTHILTSPYKLPRGVDSQAFHKLVSVFGKLRIKDFVSDKPASLAPYGLDKPEYEISVKAKVKEKVTEKEGDKEVEKEIQKDVSLHLLIGKEAAKTGPEWEKNRVFAKLKDSPTVFLLEDIRSDISVKPFDLIDKFAFIINIDKVDKLHIDYLGARHTGEIKREKVTVTEKDKDGKETKREETKETFLFDGKEVKAEKFKDLYQNCIGLIIEGEIPAGWKASGKAELTLEYYLNDPAGKIQRVQYLPYNRDFYALSREGVVEFLVSKRQVEKIGESLKKVTEP
;
A
#
# COMPACT_ATOMS: atom_id res chain seq x y z
N MET A 1 -36.93 12.59 -65.01
CA MET A 1 -37.58 13.19 -63.82
C MET A 1 -36.53 13.95 -63.04
N SER A 2 -36.75 15.26 -62.84
CA SER A 2 -35.68 16.24 -62.59
C SER A 2 -35.20 16.28 -61.14
N ARG A 3 -33.90 16.57 -60.96
CA ARG A 3 -33.21 16.74 -59.67
C ARG A 3 -33.95 17.62 -58.65
N GLN A 4 -34.77 18.58 -59.11
CA GLN A 4 -35.58 19.45 -58.25
C GLN A 4 -36.66 18.70 -57.44
N LYS A 5 -37.33 17.69 -58.02
CA LYS A 5 -38.35 16.92 -57.27
C LYS A 5 -37.72 16.08 -56.16
N ASN A 6 -36.54 15.51 -56.41
CA ASN A 6 -35.79 14.76 -55.41
C ASN A 6 -35.28 15.67 -54.27
N LEU A 7 -34.85 16.89 -54.58
CA LEU A 7 -34.43 17.88 -53.57
C LEU A 7 -35.59 18.30 -52.64
N ILE A 8 -36.79 18.49 -53.17
CA ILE A 8 -37.97 18.83 -52.37
C ILE A 8 -38.37 17.66 -51.46
N ILE A 9 -38.34 16.43 -51.97
CA ILE A 9 -38.65 15.22 -51.18
C ILE A 9 -37.61 15.05 -50.06
N VAL A 10 -36.32 15.20 -50.36
CA VAL A 10 -35.26 15.14 -49.35
C VAL A 10 -35.43 16.24 -48.30
N GLY A 11 -35.75 17.46 -48.70
CA GLY A 11 -36.03 18.56 -47.79
C GLY A 11 -37.22 18.29 -46.86
N ALA A 12 -38.32 17.76 -47.39
CA ALA A 12 -39.50 17.40 -46.60
C ALA A 12 -39.21 16.27 -45.61
N VAL A 13 -38.46 15.24 -46.04
CA VAL A 13 -38.03 14.15 -45.15
C VAL A 13 -37.11 14.68 -44.04
N LEU A 14 -36.21 15.61 -44.37
CA LEU A 14 -35.32 16.23 -43.38
C LEU A 14 -36.10 17.00 -42.31
N VAL A 15 -37.12 17.76 -42.70
CA VAL A 15 -37.99 18.51 -41.76
C VAL A 15 -38.77 17.54 -40.86
N ILE A 16 -39.28 16.43 -41.39
CA ILE A 16 -39.96 15.40 -40.59
C ILE A 16 -38.99 14.74 -39.60
N LEU A 17 -37.77 14.41 -40.04
CA LEU A 17 -36.76 13.83 -39.16
C LEU A 17 -36.31 14.80 -38.06
N ILE A 18 -36.16 16.08 -38.39
CA ILE A 18 -35.85 17.15 -37.42
C ILE A 18 -37.01 17.30 -36.43
N GLY A 19 -38.25 17.38 -36.91
CA GLY A 19 -39.44 17.45 -36.06
C GLY A 19 -39.58 16.22 -35.15
N GLY A 20 -39.31 15.02 -35.69
CA GLY A 20 -39.28 13.77 -34.93
C GLY A 20 -38.18 13.74 -33.86
N TYR A 21 -36.98 14.23 -34.18
CA TYR A 21 -35.87 14.33 -33.23
C TYR A 21 -36.17 15.33 -32.10
N PHE A 22 -36.68 16.51 -32.43
CA PHE A 22 -37.06 17.50 -31.42
C PHE A 22 -38.27 17.05 -30.58
N GLY A 23 -39.25 16.38 -31.19
CA GLY A 23 -40.37 15.77 -30.48
C GLY A 23 -39.94 14.65 -29.52
N ALA A 24 -39.05 13.76 -29.96
CA ALA A 24 -38.53 12.68 -29.12
C ALA A 24 -37.67 13.20 -27.96
N THR A 25 -36.83 14.22 -28.20
CA THR A 25 -36.02 14.85 -27.15
C THR A 25 -36.87 15.63 -26.16
N ALA A 26 -37.90 16.35 -26.61
CA ALA A 26 -38.87 17.02 -25.73
C ALA A 26 -39.68 16.02 -24.89
N TYR A 27 -40.15 14.92 -25.48
CA TYR A 27 -40.87 13.87 -24.76
C TYR A 27 -39.98 13.19 -23.70
N LYS A 28 -38.71 12.89 -24.06
CA LYS A 28 -37.74 12.31 -23.12
C LYS A 28 -37.41 13.28 -21.99
N LYS A 29 -37.26 14.57 -22.28
CA LYS A 29 -37.06 15.63 -21.27
C LYS A 29 -38.26 15.76 -20.33
N ALA A 30 -39.49 15.76 -20.85
CA ALA A 30 -40.71 15.81 -20.04
C ALA A 30 -40.89 14.56 -19.16
N GLN A 31 -40.53 13.36 -19.65
CA GLN A 31 -40.49 12.13 -18.84
C GLN A 31 -39.47 12.26 -17.70
N ILE A 32 -38.25 12.72 -17.99
CA ILE A 32 -37.20 12.94 -16.99
C ILE A 32 -37.62 14.00 -15.96
N GLU A 33 -38.22 15.11 -16.40
CA GLU A 33 -38.74 16.16 -15.50
C GLU A 33 -39.89 15.66 -14.63
N LYS A 34 -40.82 14.88 -15.18
CA LYS A 34 -41.92 14.29 -14.42
C LYS A 34 -41.43 13.27 -13.39
N GLN A 35 -40.42 12.46 -13.75
CA GLN A 35 -39.74 11.56 -12.82
C GLN A 35 -38.99 12.37 -11.75
N ALA A 36 -38.27 13.43 -12.14
CA ALA A 36 -37.53 14.30 -11.22
C ALA A 36 -38.46 15.06 -10.24
N GLU A 37 -39.65 15.47 -10.67
CA GLU A 37 -40.65 16.12 -9.82
C GLU A 37 -41.27 15.13 -8.83
N GLN A 38 -41.48 13.87 -9.24
CA GLN A 38 -41.85 12.77 -8.35
C GLN A 38 -40.75 12.45 -7.33
N TYR A 39 -39.47 12.68 -7.67
CA TYR A 39 -38.34 12.54 -6.75
C TYR A 39 -38.10 13.78 -5.85
N LYS A 40 -38.72 14.94 -6.15
CA LYS A 40 -38.61 16.16 -5.32
C LYS A 40 -39.52 16.14 -4.09
N SER A 41 -40.64 15.41 -4.10
CA SER A 41 -41.63 15.39 -3.00
C SER A 41 -41.35 14.35 -1.90
N LEU A 42 -40.16 13.75 -1.88
CA LEU A 42 -39.84 12.56 -1.09
C LEU A 42 -38.83 12.81 0.05
N TYR A 43 -38.81 14.00 0.66
CA TYR A 43 -37.95 14.29 1.81
C TYR A 43 -38.67 14.11 3.14
N MET A 44 -38.09 13.30 4.02
CA MET A 44 -38.48 13.22 5.42
C MET A 44 -37.86 14.40 6.18
N THR A 45 -36.63 14.76 5.83
CA THR A 45 -35.96 15.97 6.31
C THR A 45 -35.38 16.78 5.16
N GLU A 46 -35.51 18.09 5.28
CA GLU A 46 -34.88 19.07 4.42
C GLU A 46 -34.46 20.25 5.30
N LEU A 47 -33.19 20.26 5.71
CA LEU A 47 -32.60 21.27 6.59
C LEU A 47 -31.33 21.83 5.95
N ASP A 48 -31.07 23.12 6.18
CA ASP A 48 -29.77 23.69 5.86
C ASP A 48 -28.73 23.17 6.88
N THR A 49 -27.80 22.34 6.41
CA THR A 49 -26.67 21.83 7.20
C THR A 49 -25.89 22.94 7.91
N LYS A 50 -25.82 24.15 7.32
CA LYS A 50 -25.13 25.30 7.92
C LYS A 50 -25.86 25.86 9.13
N LYS A 51 -27.14 25.55 9.31
CA LYS A 51 -27.90 25.97 10.50
C LYS A 51 -27.81 24.98 11.65
N VAL A 52 -27.33 23.76 11.42
CA VAL A 52 -27.21 22.75 12.49
C VAL A 52 -25.97 23.02 13.34
N THR A 53 -26.17 23.18 14.65
CA THR A 53 -25.14 23.50 15.63
C THR A 53 -24.79 22.33 16.55
N ARG A 54 -25.68 21.33 16.67
CA ARG A 54 -25.49 20.16 17.55
C ARG A 54 -26.13 18.91 16.97
N ILE A 55 -25.42 17.79 17.09
CA ILE A 55 -25.90 16.44 16.77
C ILE A 55 -25.84 15.61 18.05
N GLU A 56 -26.95 14.99 18.43
CA GLU A 56 -27.01 14.08 19.56
C GLU A 56 -27.49 12.70 19.10
N LEU A 57 -26.84 11.65 19.62
CA LEU A 57 -27.29 10.26 19.50
C LEU A 57 -27.59 9.74 20.91
N PRO A 58 -28.77 10.02 21.49
CA PRO A 58 -29.02 9.76 22.90
C PRO A 58 -28.89 8.28 23.28
N LEU A 59 -29.31 7.36 22.41
CA LEU A 59 -29.20 5.92 22.64
C LEU A 59 -27.74 5.41 22.65
N LYS A 60 -26.80 6.22 22.17
CA LYS A 60 -25.37 5.92 22.10
C LYS A 60 -24.53 6.85 22.99
N GLY A 61 -25.15 7.81 23.68
CA GLY A 61 -24.46 8.81 24.51
C GLY A 61 -23.50 9.72 23.73
N VAL A 62 -23.72 9.92 22.43
CA VAL A 62 -22.83 10.75 21.58
C VAL A 62 -23.37 12.16 21.47
N VAL A 63 -22.49 13.14 21.61
CA VAL A 63 -22.77 14.57 21.38
C VAL A 63 -21.66 15.17 20.54
N LEU A 64 -22.05 15.83 19.45
CA LEU A 64 -21.19 16.66 18.62
C LEU A 64 -21.70 18.11 18.62
N GLU A 65 -20.80 19.06 18.83
CA GLU A 65 -21.10 20.49 18.86
C GLU A 65 -20.21 21.24 17.87
N ARG A 66 -20.83 22.11 17.08
CA ARG A 66 -20.11 22.91 16.09
C ARG A 66 -19.54 24.17 16.72
N LYS A 67 -18.22 24.35 16.63
CA LYS A 67 -17.48 25.54 17.01
C LYS A 67 -16.84 26.14 15.75
N GLY A 68 -17.38 27.26 15.28
CA GLY A 68 -17.01 27.81 13.97
C GLY A 68 -17.32 26.84 12.85
N GLU A 69 -16.30 26.42 12.10
CA GLU A 69 -16.41 25.44 11.01
C GLU A 69 -16.12 23.99 11.44
N THR A 70 -15.73 23.79 12.69
CA THR A 70 -15.28 22.48 13.21
C THR A 70 -16.31 21.85 14.14
N TRP A 71 -16.52 20.55 14.01
CA TRP A 71 -17.30 19.75 14.94
C TRP A 71 -16.41 19.19 16.03
N THR A 72 -16.86 19.32 17.27
CA THR A 72 -16.15 18.90 18.48
C THR A 72 -17.01 17.95 19.31
N SER A 73 -16.37 17.12 20.13
CA SER A 73 -17.06 16.19 21.04
C SER A 73 -16.38 16.17 22.40
N PRO A 74 -17.14 15.97 23.51
CA PRO A 74 -16.54 15.66 24.81
C PRO A 74 -15.58 14.45 24.77
N ALA A 75 -15.77 13.52 23.82
CA ALA A 75 -14.89 12.37 23.62
C ALA A 75 -13.45 12.76 23.23
N GLU A 76 -13.23 13.94 22.61
CA GLU A 76 -11.89 14.40 22.24
C GLU A 76 -10.99 14.62 23.46
N ALA A 77 -11.57 14.96 24.62
CA ALA A 77 -10.84 15.05 25.89
C ALA A 77 -10.25 13.69 26.34
N GLN A 78 -10.70 12.59 25.73
CA GLN A 78 -10.19 11.24 25.97
C GLN A 78 -9.18 10.78 24.90
N GLY A 79 -8.82 11.66 23.96
CA GLY A 79 -7.89 11.37 22.87
C GLY A 79 -8.56 10.90 21.57
N VAL A 80 -9.89 10.95 21.50
CA VAL A 80 -10.63 10.63 20.28
C VAL A 80 -10.38 11.70 19.22
N GLN A 81 -10.03 11.29 18.01
CA GLN A 81 -9.90 12.19 16.86
C GLN A 81 -11.11 12.03 15.95
N LEU A 82 -11.72 13.14 15.55
CA LEU A 82 -12.91 13.17 14.72
C LEU A 82 -12.57 13.39 13.24
N ASP A 83 -13.22 12.65 12.34
CA ASP A 83 -13.16 12.90 10.90
C ASP A 83 -14.22 13.95 10.53
N GLN A 84 -13.78 15.18 10.31
CA GLN A 84 -14.65 16.31 9.99
C GLN A 84 -15.42 16.12 8.68
N GLU A 85 -14.82 15.46 7.69
CA GLU A 85 -15.46 15.22 6.39
C GLU A 85 -16.53 14.14 6.52
N GLU A 86 -16.27 13.08 7.29
CA GLU A 86 -17.30 12.06 7.57
C GLU A 86 -18.46 12.64 8.40
N ILE A 87 -18.19 13.51 9.39
CA ILE A 87 -19.25 14.21 10.12
C ILE A 87 -20.12 15.04 9.17
N LYS A 88 -19.51 15.83 8.27
CA LYS A 88 -20.25 16.62 7.27
C LYS A 88 -21.09 15.73 6.35
N SER A 89 -20.54 14.61 5.89
CA SER A 89 -21.21 13.62 5.04
C SER A 89 -22.44 13.00 5.73
N ILE A 90 -22.29 12.59 7.00
CA ILE A 90 -23.37 12.05 7.82
C ILE A 90 -24.43 13.12 8.07
N LEU A 91 -24.02 14.32 8.48
CA LEU A 91 -24.93 15.45 8.71
C LEU A 91 -25.73 15.79 7.45
N TRP A 92 -25.08 15.85 6.30
CA TRP A 92 -25.74 16.11 5.02
C TRP A 92 -26.83 15.07 4.74
N SER A 93 -26.53 13.79 4.99
CA SER A 93 -27.49 12.69 4.81
C SER A 93 -28.69 12.80 5.77
N LEU A 94 -28.44 13.17 7.03
CA LEU A 94 -29.47 13.37 8.05
C LEU A 94 -30.37 14.59 7.76
N CYS A 95 -29.78 15.68 7.24
CA CYS A 95 -30.51 16.90 6.89
C CYS A 95 -31.30 16.80 5.58
N ASN A 96 -30.90 15.91 4.67
CA ASN A 96 -31.52 15.74 3.35
C ASN A 96 -32.08 14.33 3.18
N MET A 97 -32.68 13.78 4.23
CA MET A 97 -33.08 12.38 4.25
C MET A 97 -34.32 12.17 3.40
N ARG A 98 -34.15 11.37 2.34
CA ARG A 98 -35.23 10.96 1.46
C ARG A 98 -35.91 9.70 1.95
N TYR A 99 -37.22 9.63 1.76
CA TYR A 99 -38.01 8.41 1.94
C TYR A 99 -38.42 7.85 0.58
N GLU A 100 -38.65 6.54 0.51
CA GLU A 100 -39.15 5.86 -0.69
C GLU A 100 -40.66 6.00 -0.78
N ARG A 101 -41.36 5.73 0.32
CA ARG A 101 -42.80 5.91 0.49
C ARG A 101 -43.19 6.01 1.97
N VAL A 102 -44.42 6.42 2.23
CA VAL A 102 -45.04 6.32 3.56
C VAL A 102 -45.55 4.89 3.75
N ALA A 103 -45.16 4.24 4.84
CA ALA A 103 -45.64 2.92 5.23
C ALA A 103 -47.03 3.01 5.88
N ASP A 104 -47.21 4.00 6.75
CA ASP A 104 -48.47 4.30 7.44
C ASP A 104 -48.54 5.81 7.72
N GLU A 105 -49.65 6.45 7.32
CA GLU A 105 -49.88 7.89 7.48
C GLU A 105 -50.28 8.26 8.92
N ASN A 106 -50.81 7.31 9.70
CA ASN A 106 -51.24 7.50 11.08
C ASN A 106 -51.31 6.15 11.81
N PRO A 107 -50.15 5.55 12.16
CA PRO A 107 -50.09 4.22 12.75
C PRO A 107 -50.73 4.22 14.13
N LYS A 108 -51.64 3.26 14.36
CA LYS A 108 -52.20 3.00 15.69
C LYS A 108 -51.25 2.22 16.58
N ASP A 109 -50.31 1.51 15.96
CA ASP A 109 -49.31 0.67 16.62
C ASP A 109 -47.96 0.82 15.90
N LEU A 110 -46.90 1.05 16.70
CA LEU A 110 -45.53 1.23 16.23
C LEU A 110 -44.68 -0.03 16.38
N GLU A 111 -45.19 -1.07 17.06
CA GLU A 111 -44.50 -2.34 17.25
C GLU A 111 -44.11 -3.02 15.93
N PRO A 112 -44.99 -3.13 14.90
CA PRO A 112 -44.66 -3.83 13.65
C PRO A 112 -43.51 -3.20 12.87
N PHE A 113 -43.17 -1.95 13.18
CA PHE A 113 -42.12 -1.19 12.54
C PHE A 113 -40.84 -1.10 13.40
N GLY A 114 -40.82 -1.70 14.60
CA GLY A 114 -39.72 -1.57 15.55
C GLY A 114 -39.57 -0.14 16.11
N LEU A 115 -40.65 0.65 16.11
CA LEU A 115 -40.64 2.07 16.50
C LEU A 115 -41.30 2.33 17.86
N SER A 116 -41.92 1.32 18.48
CA SER A 116 -42.38 1.40 19.88
C SER A 116 -41.21 1.58 20.86
N THR A 117 -40.09 0.92 20.57
CA THR A 117 -38.78 1.17 21.19
C THR A 117 -37.77 1.42 20.07
N PRO A 118 -37.56 2.68 19.65
CA PRO A 118 -36.70 3.00 18.51
C PRO A 118 -35.29 2.43 18.68
N LYS A 119 -34.76 1.85 17.60
CA LYS A 119 -33.40 1.30 17.53
C LYS A 119 -32.34 2.37 17.25
N ALA A 120 -32.78 3.51 16.71
CA ALA A 120 -31.98 4.71 16.52
C ALA A 120 -32.75 5.96 16.94
N ARG A 121 -32.02 6.95 17.46
CA ARG A 121 -32.54 8.27 17.82
C ARG A 121 -31.46 9.30 17.53
N VAL A 122 -31.75 10.24 16.63
CA VAL A 122 -30.89 11.35 16.25
C VAL A 122 -31.60 12.65 16.56
N VAL A 123 -30.94 13.56 17.26
CA VAL A 123 -31.47 14.91 17.53
C VAL A 123 -30.53 15.93 16.92
N LEU A 124 -31.04 16.75 16.02
CA LEU A 124 -30.34 17.88 15.41
C LEU A 124 -30.86 19.16 16.06
N THR A 125 -29.97 19.98 16.61
CA THR A 125 -30.31 21.32 17.11
C THR A 125 -29.84 22.36 16.11
N LEU A 126 -30.71 23.31 15.78
CA LEU A 126 -30.45 24.42 14.88
C LEU A 126 -29.97 25.67 15.63
N GLU A 127 -29.46 26.65 14.88
CA GLU A 127 -28.99 27.95 15.40
C GLU A 127 -30.06 28.75 16.15
N ASP A 128 -31.33 28.60 15.78
CA ASP A 128 -32.48 29.24 16.43
C ASP A 128 -32.95 28.48 17.69
N GLY A 129 -32.28 27.40 18.05
CA GLY A 129 -32.62 26.52 19.18
C GLY A 129 -33.71 25.50 18.88
N SER A 130 -34.31 25.50 17.68
CA SER A 130 -35.25 24.47 17.26
C SER A 130 -34.57 23.11 17.15
N LYS A 131 -35.35 22.04 17.38
CA LYS A 131 -34.86 20.66 17.36
C LYS A 131 -35.63 19.83 16.36
N VAL A 132 -34.89 19.04 15.58
CA VAL A 132 -35.44 18.02 14.69
C VAL A 132 -34.97 16.67 15.20
N GLU A 133 -35.93 15.81 15.54
CA GLU A 133 -35.66 14.47 16.05
C GLU A 133 -36.10 13.41 15.05
N LEU A 134 -35.21 12.46 14.77
CA LEU A 134 -35.39 11.37 13.82
C LEU A 134 -35.23 10.04 14.55
N LEU A 135 -36.17 9.14 14.33
CA LEU A 135 -36.24 7.81 14.94
C LEU A 135 -36.10 6.75 13.86
N GLY A 136 -35.31 5.71 14.14
CA GLY A 136 -35.15 4.55 13.27
C GLY A 136 -35.68 3.27 13.92
N GLY A 137 -36.42 2.49 13.16
CA GLY A 137 -37.03 1.22 13.58
C GLY A 137 -36.35 -0.01 12.99
N ASP A 138 -37.15 -0.95 12.49
CA ASP A 138 -36.66 -2.18 11.89
C ASP A 138 -36.26 -2.01 10.42
N LYS A 139 -35.42 -2.93 9.94
CA LYS A 139 -35.28 -3.16 8.49
C LYS A 139 -36.62 -3.61 7.94
N THR A 140 -36.96 -3.16 6.73
CA THR A 140 -38.15 -3.65 6.03
C THR A 140 -38.03 -5.15 5.79
N PRO A 141 -39.16 -5.89 5.66
CA PRO A 141 -39.13 -7.32 5.37
C PRO A 141 -38.37 -7.69 4.08
N THR A 142 -38.28 -6.75 3.13
CA THR A 142 -37.52 -6.92 1.88
C THR A 142 -36.02 -6.72 2.06
N GLY A 143 -35.58 -6.15 3.17
CA GLY A 143 -34.18 -5.84 3.47
C GLY A 143 -33.62 -4.61 2.74
N TYR A 144 -34.40 -3.96 1.87
CA TYR A 144 -33.95 -2.83 1.06
C TYR A 144 -34.17 -1.44 1.70
N GLY A 145 -34.75 -1.38 2.89
CA GLY A 145 -34.94 -0.12 3.60
C GLY A 145 -35.11 -0.29 5.11
N TYR A 146 -35.39 0.83 5.77
CA TYR A 146 -35.64 0.92 7.21
C TYR A 146 -36.91 1.71 7.45
N TYR A 147 -37.66 1.36 8.50
CA TYR A 147 -38.73 2.23 8.98
C TYR A 147 -38.14 3.43 9.75
N GLY A 148 -38.72 4.61 9.56
CA GLY A 148 -38.29 5.82 10.26
C GLY A 148 -39.43 6.79 10.54
N ILE A 149 -39.27 7.60 11.58
CA ILE A 149 -40.19 8.67 11.97
C ILE A 149 -39.40 9.96 12.13
N LYS A 150 -39.98 11.07 11.68
CA LYS A 150 -39.60 12.41 12.14
C LYS A 150 -40.54 12.83 13.26
N ALA A 151 -40.00 13.05 14.44
CA ALA A 151 -40.80 13.37 15.62
C ALA A 151 -41.65 14.63 15.38
N GLY A 152 -42.91 14.59 15.81
CA GLY A 152 -43.90 15.64 15.55
C GLY A 152 -44.77 15.39 14.32
N GLU A 153 -44.45 14.40 13.48
CA GLU A 153 -45.28 13.97 12.36
C GLU A 153 -45.92 12.60 12.65
N PRO A 154 -47.19 12.36 12.27
CA PRO A 154 -47.88 11.10 12.53
C PRO A 154 -47.49 9.98 11.56
N LYS A 155 -46.47 10.16 10.69
CA LYS A 155 -46.18 9.25 9.58
C LYS A 155 -45.01 8.33 9.87
N VAL A 156 -45.13 7.07 9.46
CA VAL A 156 -44.01 6.12 9.36
C VAL A 156 -43.53 6.09 7.92
N TYR A 157 -42.27 6.40 7.73
CA TYR A 157 -41.60 6.41 6.43
C TYR A 157 -40.85 5.11 6.20
N ILE A 158 -40.74 4.71 4.93
CA ILE A 158 -39.76 3.73 4.48
C ILE A 158 -38.57 4.50 3.92
N LEU A 159 -37.42 4.39 4.56
CA LEU A 159 -36.17 4.99 4.15
C LEU A 159 -35.38 3.98 3.31
N PRO A 160 -34.83 4.36 2.14
CA PRO A 160 -33.91 3.51 1.41
C PRO A 160 -32.71 3.09 2.29
N SER A 161 -32.09 1.94 2.00
CA SER A 161 -31.03 1.35 2.84
C SER A 161 -29.93 2.35 3.25
N TYR A 162 -29.30 3.01 2.28
CA TYR A 162 -28.17 3.92 2.53
C TYR A 162 -28.51 5.12 3.44
N PRO A 163 -29.54 5.95 3.14
CA PRO A 163 -29.94 7.04 4.04
C PRO A 163 -30.49 6.51 5.38
N GLY A 164 -31.26 5.41 5.37
CA GLY A 164 -31.78 4.79 6.59
C GLY A 164 -30.68 4.34 7.56
N GLU A 165 -29.59 3.78 7.04
CA GLU A 165 -28.41 3.39 7.84
C GLU A 165 -27.76 4.55 8.58
N ARG A 166 -27.85 5.78 8.04
CA ARG A 166 -27.28 6.97 8.67
C ARG A 166 -27.98 7.36 9.98
N LEU A 167 -29.15 6.79 10.29
CA LEU A 167 -29.78 6.93 11.61
C LEU A 167 -29.05 6.11 12.70
N TYR A 168 -28.37 5.02 12.32
CA TYR A 168 -27.77 4.05 13.24
C TYR A 168 -26.27 4.29 13.48
N VAL A 169 -25.77 5.46 13.08
CA VAL A 169 -24.38 5.86 13.32
C VAL A 169 -24.04 5.88 14.81
N SER A 170 -22.75 5.81 15.10
CA SER A 170 -22.18 5.76 16.44
C SER A 170 -20.98 6.71 16.54
N LEU A 171 -20.36 6.81 17.73
CA LEU A 171 -19.13 7.59 17.87
C LEU A 171 -18.04 7.09 16.92
N THR A 172 -17.92 5.76 16.73
CA THR A 172 -16.96 5.15 15.82
C THR A 172 -17.07 5.73 14.40
N ASP A 173 -18.27 5.98 13.91
CA ASP A 173 -18.50 6.48 12.54
C ASP A 173 -18.03 7.92 12.34
N PHE A 174 -17.90 8.69 13.42
CA PHE A 174 -17.35 10.05 13.40
C PHE A 174 -15.85 10.11 13.65
N ARG A 175 -15.19 8.99 13.97
CA ARG A 175 -13.76 8.97 14.30
C ARG A 175 -12.89 8.88 13.05
N ASP A 176 -11.70 9.48 13.12
CA ASP A 176 -10.68 9.22 12.10
C ASP A 176 -10.25 7.75 12.15
N LYS A 177 -10.50 7.05 11.04
CA LYS A 177 -10.19 5.64 10.84
C LYS A 177 -8.93 5.43 9.99
N LYS A 178 -8.24 6.50 9.61
CA LYS A 178 -7.05 6.45 8.75
C LYS A 178 -5.83 6.07 9.57
N LEU A 179 -5.00 5.23 8.97
CA LEU A 179 -3.64 4.97 9.43
C LEU A 179 -2.67 5.52 8.39
N PRO A 180 -1.43 5.88 8.79
CA PRO A 180 -0.40 6.27 7.85
C PRO A 180 -0.23 5.26 6.71
N SER A 181 -0.15 5.77 5.49
CA SER A 181 0.16 5.00 4.28
C SER A 181 1.57 5.32 3.80
N PHE A 182 2.20 4.36 3.15
CA PHE A 182 3.60 4.45 2.72
C PHE A 182 3.76 3.94 1.29
N SER A 183 4.59 4.62 0.50
CA SER A 183 5.12 4.09 -0.76
C SER A 183 6.47 3.42 -0.48
N PRO A 184 6.83 2.29 -1.14
CA PRO A 184 8.09 1.59 -0.89
C PRO A 184 9.34 2.49 -0.99
N GLU A 185 9.35 3.44 -1.91
CA GLU A 185 10.42 4.41 -2.13
C GLU A 185 10.59 5.42 -0.98
N ASP A 186 9.54 5.68 -0.20
CA ASP A 186 9.55 6.63 0.91
C ASP A 186 10.02 5.97 2.21
N VAL A 187 10.10 4.63 2.27
CA VAL A 187 10.41 3.88 3.50
C VAL A 187 11.88 4.00 3.87
N GLU A 188 12.17 4.64 5.00
CA GLU A 188 13.53 4.71 5.57
C GLU A 188 13.84 3.54 6.49
N ARG A 189 12.81 2.96 7.12
CA ARG A 189 12.96 1.79 7.97
C ARG A 189 11.65 1.02 8.07
N LEU A 190 11.72 -0.27 7.83
CA LEU A 190 10.66 -1.22 8.16
C LEU A 190 11.21 -2.26 9.13
N THR A 191 10.53 -2.46 10.25
CA THR A 191 10.77 -3.55 11.18
C THR A 191 9.50 -4.36 11.35
N LEU A 192 9.60 -5.68 11.19
CA LEU A 192 8.54 -6.62 11.47
C LEU A 192 9.06 -7.66 12.44
N ILE A 193 8.37 -7.82 13.58
CA ILE A 193 8.68 -8.78 14.62
C ILE A 193 7.52 -9.76 14.72
N HIS A 194 7.84 -11.06 14.66
CA HIS A 194 6.90 -12.15 14.89
C HIS A 194 7.63 -13.30 15.60
N GLY A 195 7.17 -13.65 16.81
CA GLY A 195 7.87 -14.59 17.67
C GLY A 195 9.32 -14.15 17.93
N ASN A 196 10.29 -15.01 17.60
CA ASN A 196 11.72 -14.71 17.74
C ASN A 196 12.35 -14.12 16.47
N THR A 197 11.57 -13.97 15.39
CA THR A 197 12.06 -13.46 14.12
C THR A 197 11.92 -11.96 14.07
N ARG A 198 13.03 -11.27 13.82
CA ARG A 198 13.07 -9.84 13.51
C ARG A 198 13.52 -9.65 12.07
N ILE A 199 12.66 -9.06 11.26
CA ILE A 199 12.99 -8.57 9.92
C ILE A 199 13.23 -7.07 10.03
N SER A 200 14.37 -6.61 9.54
CA SER A 200 14.70 -5.17 9.48
C SER A 200 15.16 -4.84 8.08
N ILE A 201 14.51 -3.86 7.46
CA ILE A 201 14.75 -3.39 6.10
C ILE A 201 15.00 -1.89 6.15
N GLU A 202 16.00 -1.43 5.42
CA GLU A 202 16.35 -0.01 5.26
C GLU A 202 16.83 0.26 3.83
N PRO A 203 16.82 1.52 3.38
CA PRO A 203 17.39 1.90 2.10
C PRO A 203 18.83 1.42 2.00
N LYS A 204 19.17 0.92 0.82
CA LYS A 204 20.54 0.60 0.47
C LYS A 204 21.36 1.90 0.58
N PRO A 205 22.48 1.93 1.33
CA PRO A 205 23.32 3.12 1.44
C PRO A 205 23.77 3.62 0.05
N SER A 206 24.17 4.87 -0.10
CA SER A 206 24.69 5.40 -1.38
C SER A 206 26.20 5.22 -1.55
N THR A 207 26.92 4.82 -0.50
CA THR A 207 28.39 4.74 -0.48
C THR A 207 28.90 3.36 -0.05
N GLY A 208 30.13 3.01 -0.44
CA GLY A 208 30.79 1.76 -0.06
C GLY A 208 30.81 0.68 -1.15
N VAL A 209 31.43 -0.46 -0.80
CA VAL A 209 31.54 -1.62 -1.70
C VAL A 209 30.24 -2.38 -1.61
N GLN A 210 29.32 -2.01 -2.46
CA GLN A 210 28.02 -2.65 -2.47
C GLN A 210 27.99 -3.69 -3.57
N GLU A 211 27.33 -4.79 -3.23
CA GLU A 211 26.86 -5.70 -4.26
C GLU A 211 26.10 -4.87 -5.30
N ALA A 212 26.38 -5.09 -6.58
CA ALA A 212 25.65 -4.45 -7.66
C ALA A 212 24.27 -5.12 -7.86
N THR A 213 23.58 -5.42 -6.76
CA THR A 213 22.17 -5.77 -6.79
C THR A 213 21.37 -4.56 -7.26
N PHE A 214 20.39 -4.79 -8.13
CA PHE A 214 19.44 -3.78 -8.62
C PHE A 214 18.39 -3.38 -7.56
N THR A 215 18.65 -3.70 -6.29
CA THR A 215 17.73 -3.51 -5.17
C THR A 215 17.91 -2.12 -4.58
N THR A 216 16.80 -1.48 -4.21
CA THR A 216 16.80 -0.16 -3.56
C THR A 216 16.95 -0.26 -2.04
N HIS A 217 16.65 -1.42 -1.47
CA HIS A 217 16.67 -1.68 -0.04
C HIS A 217 17.55 -2.89 0.30
N ILE A 218 17.98 -2.93 1.55
CA ILE A 218 18.70 -4.05 2.15
C ILE A 218 17.96 -4.55 3.40
N LEU A 219 17.98 -5.86 3.58
CA LEU A 219 17.54 -6.55 4.79
C LEU A 219 18.77 -6.74 5.68
N THR A 220 18.74 -6.16 6.88
CA THR A 220 19.84 -6.13 7.86
C THR A 220 19.63 -7.08 9.02
N SER A 221 18.46 -7.73 9.10
CA SER A 221 18.12 -8.76 10.09
C SER A 221 17.12 -9.72 9.46
N PRO A 222 17.24 -11.06 9.66
CA PRO A 222 18.07 -11.71 10.68
C PRO A 222 19.44 -12.20 10.21
N TYR A 223 19.81 -12.02 8.94
CA TYR A 223 21.10 -12.47 8.43
C TYR A 223 22.25 -11.62 8.97
N LYS A 224 23.42 -12.25 9.13
CA LYS A 224 24.62 -11.57 9.64
C LYS A 224 25.17 -10.56 8.65
N LEU A 225 25.04 -10.83 7.35
CA LEU A 225 25.38 -9.90 6.29
C LEU A 225 24.11 -9.29 5.69
N PRO A 226 24.08 -7.97 5.42
CA PRO A 226 22.97 -7.34 4.73
C PRO A 226 22.72 -8.00 3.36
N ARG A 227 21.46 -8.17 2.99
CA ARG A 227 21.05 -8.75 1.70
C ARG A 227 20.17 -7.77 0.95
N GLY A 228 20.36 -7.67 -0.37
CA GLY A 228 19.43 -6.94 -1.22
C GLY A 228 18.00 -7.47 -1.04
N VAL A 229 17.02 -6.58 -0.98
CA VAL A 229 15.61 -6.94 -0.87
C VAL A 229 15.00 -7.04 -2.26
N ASP A 230 14.28 -8.12 -2.53
CA ASP A 230 13.51 -8.27 -3.76
C ASP A 230 12.43 -7.17 -3.83
N SER A 231 12.48 -6.35 -4.89
CA SER A 231 11.63 -5.17 -5.03
C SER A 231 10.14 -5.53 -5.11
N GLN A 232 9.79 -6.67 -5.71
CA GLN A 232 8.39 -7.09 -5.85
C GLN A 232 7.84 -7.60 -4.51
N ALA A 233 8.62 -8.40 -3.78
CA ALA A 233 8.28 -8.86 -2.45
C ALA A 233 8.14 -7.69 -1.47
N PHE A 234 9.06 -6.72 -1.54
CA PHE A 234 9.02 -5.51 -0.72
C PHE A 234 7.79 -4.65 -1.01
N HIS A 235 7.51 -4.38 -2.30
CA HIS A 235 6.33 -3.63 -2.71
C HIS A 235 5.05 -4.30 -2.20
N LYS A 236 4.94 -5.63 -2.34
CA LYS A 236 3.79 -6.40 -1.85
C LYS A 236 3.61 -6.23 -0.33
N LEU A 237 4.70 -6.34 0.44
CA LEU A 237 4.67 -6.18 1.90
C LEU A 237 4.24 -4.76 2.31
N VAL A 238 4.86 -3.72 1.75
CA VAL A 238 4.58 -2.32 2.10
C VAL A 238 3.15 -1.91 1.71
N SER A 239 2.66 -2.40 0.57
CA SER A 239 1.30 -2.11 0.07
C SER A 239 0.18 -2.55 1.01
N VAL A 240 0.43 -3.53 1.89
CA VAL A 240 -0.52 -3.95 2.92
C VAL A 240 -0.84 -2.77 3.85
N PHE A 241 0.16 -2.00 4.25
CA PHE A 241 0.00 -0.90 5.20
C PHE A 241 -0.79 0.28 4.61
N GLY A 242 -0.65 0.55 3.31
CA GLY A 242 -1.41 1.62 2.65
C GLY A 242 -2.93 1.39 2.65
N LYS A 243 -3.35 0.12 2.72
CA LYS A 243 -4.77 -0.28 2.74
C LYS A 243 -5.36 -0.38 4.14
N LEU A 244 -4.53 -0.30 5.18
CA LEU A 244 -5.00 -0.43 6.55
C LEU A 244 -5.93 0.71 6.92
N ARG A 245 -7.10 0.34 7.44
CA ARG A 245 -8.09 1.25 8.01
C ARG A 245 -8.63 0.64 9.28
N ILE A 246 -8.80 1.47 10.30
CA ILE A 246 -9.50 1.09 11.51
C ILE A 246 -10.94 0.78 11.15
N LYS A 247 -11.42 -0.41 11.53
CA LYS A 247 -12.80 -0.84 11.26
C LYS A 247 -13.73 -0.46 12.40
N ASP A 248 -13.27 -0.65 13.63
CA ASP A 248 -13.99 -0.27 14.84
C ASP A 248 -13.04 0.03 16.00
N PHE A 249 -13.52 0.75 17.00
CA PHE A 249 -12.81 1.06 18.24
C PHE A 249 -13.42 0.26 19.39
N VAL A 250 -12.59 -0.56 20.04
CA VAL A 250 -13.05 -1.52 21.05
C VAL A 250 -12.98 -0.92 22.46
N SER A 251 -11.87 -0.22 22.75
CA SER A 251 -11.69 0.44 24.05
C SER A 251 -10.64 1.53 23.94
N ASP A 252 -10.95 2.75 24.37
CA ASP A 252 -9.97 3.85 24.35
C ASP A 252 -8.93 3.73 25.47
N LYS A 253 -9.28 3.13 26.60
CA LYS A 253 -8.41 2.96 27.77
C LYS A 253 -8.73 1.64 28.50
N PRO A 254 -8.37 0.49 27.91
CA PRO A 254 -8.67 -0.80 28.52
C PRO A 254 -7.87 -0.97 29.82
N ALA A 255 -8.49 -1.57 30.84
CA ALA A 255 -7.83 -1.90 32.09
C ALA A 255 -6.74 -2.98 31.92
N SER A 256 -6.84 -3.81 30.88
CA SER A 256 -5.86 -4.85 30.54
C SER A 256 -5.80 -5.08 29.03
N LEU A 257 -4.60 -5.36 28.52
CA LEU A 257 -4.35 -5.68 27.12
C LEU A 257 -4.40 -7.19 26.81
N ALA A 258 -4.38 -8.03 27.84
CA ALA A 258 -4.41 -9.49 27.71
C ALA A 258 -5.66 -10.03 26.98
N PRO A 259 -6.89 -9.50 27.19
CA PRO A 259 -8.06 -9.93 26.45
C PRO A 259 -7.98 -9.72 24.95
N TYR A 260 -7.05 -8.89 24.48
CA TYR A 260 -6.82 -8.59 23.06
C TYR A 260 -5.55 -9.24 22.51
N GLY A 261 -4.76 -9.91 23.36
CA GLY A 261 -3.43 -10.41 23.01
C GLY A 261 -2.42 -9.30 22.71
N LEU A 262 -2.63 -8.09 23.26
CA LEU A 262 -1.77 -6.93 23.01
C LEU A 262 -0.72 -6.68 24.12
N ASP A 263 -0.79 -7.43 25.21
CA ASP A 263 0.27 -7.54 26.22
C ASP A 263 1.46 -8.38 25.71
N LYS A 264 1.16 -9.37 24.87
CA LYS A 264 2.11 -10.17 24.09
C LYS A 264 1.66 -10.21 22.63
N PRO A 265 1.92 -9.14 21.86
CA PRO A 265 1.45 -9.03 20.48
C PRO A 265 1.99 -10.17 19.62
N GLU A 266 1.14 -10.67 18.72
CA GLU A 266 1.51 -11.67 17.71
C GLU A 266 2.47 -11.06 16.68
N TYR A 267 2.19 -9.82 16.25
CA TYR A 267 3.09 -9.04 15.40
C TYR A 267 3.34 -7.64 15.97
N GLU A 268 4.58 -7.16 15.85
CA GLU A 268 4.94 -5.77 16.07
C GLU A 268 5.58 -5.21 14.79
N ILE A 269 4.98 -4.14 14.26
CA ILE A 269 5.35 -3.54 12.97
C ILE A 269 5.72 -2.09 13.22
N SER A 270 6.88 -1.68 12.74
CA SER A 270 7.32 -0.29 12.77
C SER A 270 7.76 0.14 11.37
N VAL A 271 7.14 1.18 10.84
CA VAL A 271 7.50 1.81 9.57
C VAL A 271 7.83 3.26 9.84
N LYS A 272 8.98 3.71 9.34
CA LYS A 272 9.36 5.13 9.27
C LYS A 272 9.57 5.48 7.80
N ALA A 273 8.98 6.58 7.37
CA ALA A 273 9.04 7.03 5.99
C ALA A 273 9.14 8.55 5.90
N LYS A 274 9.73 9.04 4.81
CA LYS A 274 9.72 10.45 4.42
C LYS A 274 8.81 10.66 3.23
N VAL A 275 7.59 11.10 3.51
CA VAL A 275 6.56 11.28 2.49
C VAL A 275 6.64 12.70 1.95
N LYS A 276 6.51 12.82 0.62
CA LYS A 276 6.34 14.10 -0.06
C LYS A 276 4.88 14.53 0.02
N GLU A 277 4.62 15.65 0.67
CA GLU A 277 3.28 16.24 0.79
C GLU A 277 3.24 17.52 -0.04
N LYS A 278 2.22 17.64 -0.90
CA LYS A 278 1.94 18.90 -1.60
C LYS A 278 1.09 19.77 -0.69
N VAL A 279 1.59 20.96 -0.38
CA VAL A 279 0.89 21.97 0.42
C VAL A 279 0.62 23.17 -0.46
N THR A 280 -0.63 23.62 -0.47
CA THR A 280 -1.01 24.87 -1.13
C THR A 280 -0.82 26.01 -0.14
N GLU A 281 0.08 26.93 -0.46
CA GLU A 281 0.33 28.14 0.32
C GLU A 281 -0.18 29.36 -0.44
N LYS A 282 -0.81 30.30 0.27
CA LYS A 282 -1.23 31.57 -0.34
C LYS A 282 -0.07 32.56 -0.33
N GLU A 283 0.43 32.89 -1.52
CA GLU A 283 1.38 33.99 -1.72
C GLU A 283 0.64 35.18 -2.34
N GLY A 284 0.12 36.07 -1.48
CA GLY A 284 -0.79 37.14 -1.88
C GLY A 284 -2.16 36.60 -2.31
N ASP A 285 -2.67 37.02 -3.48
CA ASP A 285 -3.93 36.54 -4.05
C ASP A 285 -3.79 35.22 -4.85
N LYS A 286 -2.58 34.64 -4.90
CA LYS A 286 -2.29 33.41 -5.66
C LYS A 286 -2.07 32.22 -4.73
N GLU A 287 -2.64 31.09 -5.11
CA GLU A 287 -2.36 29.80 -4.49
C GLU A 287 -1.16 29.16 -5.20
N VAL A 288 -0.10 28.84 -4.44
CA VAL A 288 1.13 28.20 -4.92
C VAL A 288 1.25 26.83 -4.27
N GLU A 289 1.38 25.78 -5.08
CA GLU A 289 1.68 24.44 -4.57
C GLU A 289 3.19 24.32 -4.29
N LYS A 290 3.54 23.96 -3.06
CA LYS A 290 4.91 23.62 -2.65
C LYS A 290 4.95 22.15 -2.23
N GLU A 291 6.01 21.45 -2.59
CA GLU A 291 6.27 20.08 -2.14
C GLU A 291 7.16 20.14 -0.88
N ILE A 292 6.67 19.63 0.23
CA ILE A 292 7.41 19.52 1.49
C ILE A 292 7.68 18.05 1.80
N GLN A 293 8.79 17.77 2.50
CA GLN A 293 9.06 16.44 3.06
C GLN A 293 8.57 16.38 4.51
N LYS A 294 7.87 15.30 4.85
CA LYS A 294 7.32 15.07 6.18
C LYS A 294 7.71 13.68 6.67
N ASP A 295 8.25 13.64 7.88
CA ASP A 295 8.49 12.38 8.57
C ASP A 295 7.16 11.80 9.04
N VAL A 296 6.87 10.57 8.60
CA VAL A 296 5.66 9.83 8.96
C VAL A 296 6.08 8.49 9.56
N SER A 297 5.44 8.10 10.66
CA SER A 297 5.73 6.82 11.30
C SER A 297 4.46 6.09 11.70
N LEU A 298 4.52 4.76 11.62
CA LEU A 298 3.51 3.84 12.13
C LEU A 298 4.23 2.84 13.03
N HIS A 299 3.79 2.72 14.28
CA HIS A 299 4.22 1.66 15.18
C HIS A 299 2.99 0.91 15.67
N LEU A 300 2.70 -0.22 15.04
CA LEU A 300 1.48 -1.00 15.20
C LEU A 300 1.77 -2.30 15.94
N LEU A 301 0.96 -2.59 16.96
CA LEU A 301 0.91 -3.88 17.63
C LEU A 301 -0.35 -4.61 17.18
N ILE A 302 -0.21 -5.87 16.75
CA ILE A 302 -1.31 -6.73 16.33
C ILE A 302 -1.41 -7.89 17.32
N GLY A 303 -2.59 -8.03 17.91
CA GLY A 303 -2.92 -9.07 18.87
C GLY A 303 -3.62 -10.24 18.20
N LYS A 304 -4.51 -10.90 18.96
CA LYS A 304 -5.23 -12.08 18.49
C LYS A 304 -6.38 -11.72 17.54
N GLU A 305 -6.89 -12.73 16.85
CA GLU A 305 -8.14 -12.67 16.08
C GLU A 305 -9.31 -12.24 16.98
N ALA A 306 -10.11 -11.28 16.52
CA ALA A 306 -11.42 -11.03 17.09
C ALA A 306 -12.33 -12.21 16.71
N ALA A 307 -12.87 -12.92 17.71
CA ALA A 307 -13.40 -14.27 17.57
C ALA A 307 -14.34 -14.49 16.37
N LYS A 308 -14.28 -15.68 15.76
CA LYS A 308 -15.17 -16.13 14.66
C LYS A 308 -16.68 -16.06 14.97
N THR A 309 -17.04 -15.94 16.25
CA THR A 309 -18.40 -15.92 16.78
C THR A 309 -18.85 -14.54 17.29
N GLY A 310 -18.07 -13.48 17.05
CA GLY A 310 -18.48 -12.10 17.32
C GLY A 310 -19.61 -11.64 16.38
N PRO A 311 -20.19 -10.45 16.63
CA PRO A 311 -21.07 -9.80 15.66
C PRO A 311 -20.45 -9.80 14.26
N GLU A 312 -21.26 -9.80 13.20
CA GLU A 312 -20.78 -9.98 11.83
C GLU A 312 -19.66 -9.00 11.41
N TRP A 313 -19.63 -7.81 12.01
CA TRP A 313 -18.58 -6.80 11.80
C TRP A 313 -17.22 -7.12 12.42
N GLU A 314 -17.15 -8.04 13.39
CA GLU A 314 -15.91 -8.56 14.02
C GLU A 314 -15.29 -9.74 13.27
N LYS A 315 -15.99 -10.36 12.33
CA LYS A 315 -15.46 -11.51 11.56
C LYS A 315 -14.28 -11.06 10.68
N ASN A 316 -13.26 -11.91 10.58
CA ASN A 316 -12.03 -11.62 9.82
C ASN A 316 -11.37 -10.31 10.26
N ARG A 317 -11.32 -10.09 11.58
CA ARG A 317 -10.66 -8.93 12.19
C ARG A 317 -9.60 -9.37 13.20
N VAL A 318 -8.67 -8.47 13.45
CA VAL A 318 -7.65 -8.62 14.50
C VAL A 318 -7.68 -7.40 15.42
N PHE A 319 -7.42 -7.64 16.70
CA PHE A 319 -7.19 -6.54 17.63
C PHE A 319 -5.84 -5.89 17.35
N ALA A 320 -5.80 -4.57 17.38
CA ALA A 320 -4.58 -3.81 17.21
C ALA A 320 -4.57 -2.54 18.06
N LYS A 321 -3.37 -2.00 18.28
CA LYS A 321 -3.16 -0.67 18.87
C LYS A 321 -1.92 -0.03 18.28
N LEU A 322 -1.87 1.30 18.28
CA LEU A 322 -0.61 2.01 18.10
C LEU A 322 0.25 1.83 19.37
N LYS A 323 1.57 1.82 19.24
CA LYS A 323 2.47 1.62 20.39
C LYS A 323 2.22 2.66 21.49
N ASP A 324 2.13 3.92 21.08
CA ASP A 324 2.04 5.11 21.96
C ASP A 324 0.59 5.53 22.27
N SER A 325 -0.40 4.72 21.88
CA SER A 325 -1.81 4.95 22.21
C SER A 325 -2.38 3.80 23.05
N PRO A 326 -3.18 4.08 24.09
CA PRO A 326 -3.90 3.05 24.84
C PRO A 326 -5.10 2.49 24.06
N THR A 327 -5.55 3.17 23.00
CA THR A 327 -6.75 2.78 22.25
C THR A 327 -6.54 1.46 21.51
N VAL A 328 -7.44 0.51 21.79
CA VAL A 328 -7.56 -0.77 21.09
C VAL A 328 -8.65 -0.65 20.03
N PHE A 329 -8.31 -1.08 18.82
CA PHE A 329 -9.20 -1.04 17.66
C PHE A 329 -9.11 -2.36 16.87
N LEU A 330 -10.05 -2.52 15.93
CA LEU A 330 -10.08 -3.64 14.99
C LEU A 330 -9.54 -3.24 13.63
N LEU A 331 -8.72 -4.11 13.06
CA LEU A 331 -8.30 -4.05 11.66
C LEU A 331 -8.85 -5.24 10.88
N GLU A 332 -8.87 -5.14 9.55
CA GLU A 332 -8.90 -6.35 8.71
C GLU A 332 -7.74 -7.26 9.10
N ASP A 333 -7.98 -8.57 9.10
CA ASP A 333 -6.94 -9.55 9.40
C ASP A 333 -5.91 -9.60 8.27
N ILE A 334 -4.76 -8.98 8.51
CA ILE A 334 -3.61 -8.93 7.59
C ILE A 334 -2.53 -9.95 7.94
N ARG A 335 -2.72 -10.79 8.96
CA ARG A 335 -1.65 -11.66 9.50
C ARG A 335 -1.08 -12.59 8.43
N SER A 336 -1.91 -13.09 7.51
CA SER A 336 -1.45 -13.89 6.37
C SER A 336 -0.61 -13.10 5.37
N ASP A 337 -0.91 -11.82 5.16
CA ASP A 337 -0.20 -10.97 4.20
C ASP A 337 1.18 -10.57 4.72
N ILE A 338 1.34 -10.46 6.04
CA ILE A 338 2.59 -10.07 6.71
C ILE A 338 3.39 -11.27 7.26
N SER A 339 2.85 -12.49 7.15
CA SER A 339 3.55 -13.73 7.52
C SER A 339 4.59 -14.11 6.44
N VAL A 340 5.64 -13.29 6.34
CA VAL A 340 6.71 -13.43 5.35
C VAL A 340 7.97 -14.04 5.96
N LYS A 341 8.65 -14.92 5.22
CA LYS A 341 9.96 -15.44 5.63
C LYS A 341 11.06 -14.49 5.17
N PRO A 342 12.12 -14.27 5.96
CA PRO A 342 13.24 -13.43 5.53
C PRO A 342 13.86 -13.87 4.19
N PHE A 343 13.95 -15.18 3.95
CA PHE A 343 14.46 -15.72 2.69
C PHE A 343 13.61 -15.28 1.50
N ASP A 344 12.28 -15.24 1.63
CA ASP A 344 11.36 -14.87 0.54
C ASP A 344 11.40 -13.37 0.21
N LEU A 345 11.96 -12.54 1.11
CA LEU A 345 12.09 -11.10 0.90
C LEU A 345 13.40 -10.68 0.23
N ILE A 346 14.42 -11.54 0.22
CA ILE A 346 15.73 -11.18 -0.31
C ILE A 346 15.87 -11.53 -1.78
N ASP A 347 16.65 -10.71 -2.47
CA ASP A 347 17.19 -11.02 -3.78
C ASP A 347 18.02 -12.32 -3.73
N LYS A 348 17.89 -13.11 -4.80
CA LYS A 348 18.40 -14.49 -4.81
C LYS A 348 19.82 -14.59 -5.31
N PHE A 349 20.47 -13.52 -5.77
CA PHE A 349 21.87 -13.64 -6.16
C PHE A 349 22.77 -13.88 -4.94
N ALA A 350 23.73 -14.78 -5.08
CA ALA A 350 24.71 -15.12 -4.05
C ALA A 350 25.65 -13.94 -3.76
N PHE A 351 26.16 -13.34 -4.83
CA PHE A 351 26.98 -12.13 -4.81
C PHE A 351 27.11 -11.55 -6.21
N ILE A 352 26.62 -10.32 -6.42
CA ILE A 352 26.84 -9.58 -7.67
C ILE A 352 27.82 -8.45 -7.42
N ILE A 353 28.78 -8.27 -8.31
CA ILE A 353 29.64 -7.09 -8.33
C ILE A 353 29.80 -6.56 -9.75
N ASN A 354 29.62 -5.24 -9.90
CA ASN A 354 29.71 -4.59 -11.22
C ASN A 354 31.14 -4.77 -11.75
N ILE A 355 31.26 -5.31 -12.97
CA ILE A 355 32.52 -5.53 -13.66
C ILE A 355 33.34 -4.25 -13.84
N ASP A 356 32.68 -3.09 -13.94
CA ASP A 356 33.35 -1.78 -14.04
C ASP A 356 34.20 -1.49 -12.79
N LYS A 357 33.82 -2.05 -11.64
CA LYS A 357 34.51 -1.88 -10.36
C LYS A 357 35.63 -2.88 -10.13
N VAL A 358 35.85 -3.81 -11.06
CA VAL A 358 36.77 -4.93 -10.93
C VAL A 358 37.89 -4.80 -11.95
N ASP A 359 39.13 -4.87 -11.49
CA ASP A 359 40.31 -4.96 -12.38
C ASP A 359 40.79 -6.39 -12.55
N LYS A 360 40.57 -7.25 -11.56
CA LYS A 360 41.03 -8.64 -11.59
C LYS A 360 40.07 -9.58 -10.88
N LEU A 361 39.89 -10.76 -11.46
CA LEU A 361 39.12 -11.87 -10.92
C LEU A 361 40.02 -13.10 -10.83
N HIS A 362 40.25 -13.61 -9.62
CA HIS A 362 40.82 -14.94 -9.44
C HIS A 362 39.72 -15.98 -9.25
N ILE A 363 39.83 -17.08 -9.98
CA ILE A 363 38.92 -18.21 -9.94
C ILE A 363 39.73 -19.45 -9.56
N ASP A 364 39.65 -19.88 -8.31
CA ASP A 364 40.17 -21.17 -7.89
C ASP A 364 39.04 -22.19 -8.00
N TYR A 365 39.07 -23.05 -9.04
CA TYR A 365 38.05 -24.05 -9.30
C TYR A 365 38.65 -25.46 -9.27
N LEU A 366 38.18 -26.31 -8.36
CA LEU A 366 38.65 -27.69 -8.15
C LEU A 366 40.18 -27.80 -8.04
N GLY A 367 40.82 -26.81 -7.43
CA GLY A 367 42.27 -26.76 -7.21
C GLY A 367 43.08 -26.14 -8.35
N ALA A 368 42.47 -25.80 -9.49
CA ALA A 368 43.11 -25.03 -10.56
C ALA A 368 42.81 -23.53 -10.39
N ARG A 369 43.83 -22.69 -10.53
CA ARG A 369 43.69 -21.23 -10.46
C ARG A 369 43.70 -20.61 -11.85
N HIS A 370 42.70 -19.78 -12.11
CA HIS A 370 42.61 -18.96 -13.30
C HIS A 370 42.55 -17.47 -12.93
N THR A 371 43.05 -16.61 -13.82
CA THR A 371 43.12 -15.16 -13.61
C THR A 371 42.50 -14.42 -14.79
N GLY A 372 41.40 -13.72 -14.55
CA GLY A 372 40.87 -12.72 -15.46
C GLY A 372 41.35 -11.32 -15.09
N GLU A 373 41.82 -10.53 -16.05
CA GLU A 373 42.23 -9.13 -15.84
C GLU A 373 41.55 -8.20 -16.85
N ILE A 374 41.18 -7.02 -16.39
CA ILE A 374 40.61 -5.95 -17.22
C ILE A 374 41.57 -4.77 -17.17
N LYS A 375 42.21 -4.47 -18.30
CA LYS A 375 43.05 -3.28 -18.45
C LYS A 375 42.21 -2.17 -19.06
N ARG A 376 42.22 -1.00 -18.43
CA ARG A 376 41.45 0.18 -18.86
C ARG A 376 42.40 1.29 -19.25
N GLU A 377 42.30 1.75 -20.49
CA GLU A 377 43.09 2.84 -21.03
C GLU A 377 42.18 3.95 -21.54
N LYS A 378 42.49 5.20 -21.18
CA LYS A 378 41.81 6.36 -21.77
C LYS A 378 42.34 6.60 -23.17
N VAL A 379 41.45 6.59 -24.15
CA VAL A 379 41.77 6.89 -25.55
C VAL A 379 40.94 8.08 -26.02
N THR A 380 41.54 8.98 -26.80
CA THR A 380 40.82 10.09 -27.42
C THR A 380 40.29 9.64 -28.78
N VAL A 381 38.98 9.62 -28.93
CA VAL A 381 38.31 9.33 -30.19
C VAL A 381 37.90 10.65 -30.84
N THR A 382 38.31 10.85 -32.09
CA THR A 382 37.90 11.98 -32.92
C THR A 382 36.80 11.52 -33.85
N GLU A 383 35.59 12.03 -33.67
CA GLU A 383 34.47 11.87 -34.60
C GLU A 383 34.35 13.10 -35.49
N LYS A 384 33.93 12.93 -36.74
CA LYS A 384 33.56 14.04 -37.62
C LYS A 384 32.05 14.08 -37.74
N ASP A 385 31.45 15.24 -37.51
CA ASP A 385 30.04 15.44 -37.80
C ASP A 385 29.77 15.47 -39.32
N LYS A 386 28.50 15.57 -39.70
CA LYS A 386 28.06 15.59 -41.12
C LYS A 386 28.63 16.77 -41.91
N ASP A 387 29.11 17.81 -41.22
CA ASP A 387 29.71 19.02 -41.79
C ASP A 387 31.25 18.96 -41.76
N GLY A 388 31.83 17.82 -41.36
CA GLY A 388 33.28 17.61 -41.31
C GLY A 388 33.97 18.20 -40.08
N LYS A 389 33.21 18.70 -39.09
CA LYS A 389 33.75 19.26 -37.86
C LYS A 389 34.15 18.14 -36.91
N GLU A 390 35.39 18.19 -36.45
CA GLU A 390 35.94 17.21 -35.52
C GLU A 390 35.47 17.47 -34.08
N THR A 391 34.79 16.49 -33.48
CA THR A 391 34.51 16.41 -32.05
C THR A 391 35.42 15.36 -31.41
N LYS A 392 36.14 15.73 -30.36
CA LYS A 392 36.97 14.80 -29.58
C LYS A 392 36.21 14.39 -28.34
N ARG A 393 36.14 13.09 -28.07
CA ARG A 393 35.65 12.55 -26.79
C ARG A 393 36.67 11.57 -26.21
N GLU A 394 36.79 11.56 -24.89
CA GLU A 394 37.53 10.51 -24.19
C GLU A 394 36.65 9.26 -24.11
N GLU A 395 37.17 8.12 -24.54
CA GLU A 395 36.57 6.82 -24.33
C GLU A 395 37.52 5.97 -23.47
N THR A 396 36.94 5.03 -22.72
CA THR A 396 37.72 4.01 -22.01
C THR A 396 37.77 2.77 -22.88
N LYS A 397 38.96 2.42 -23.37
CA LYS A 397 39.20 1.15 -24.05
C LYS A 397 39.50 0.08 -23.00
N GLU A 398 38.76 -1.01 -23.05
CA GLU A 398 38.95 -2.17 -22.17
C GLU A 398 39.62 -3.32 -22.94
N THR A 399 40.71 -3.83 -22.41
CA THR A 399 41.38 -5.04 -22.89
C THR A 399 41.20 -6.14 -21.86
N PHE A 400 40.65 -7.27 -22.28
CA PHE A 400 40.35 -8.42 -21.42
C PHE A 400 41.42 -9.47 -21.57
N LEU A 401 42.05 -9.86 -20.47
CA LEU A 401 43.03 -10.92 -20.43
C LEU A 401 42.51 -12.08 -19.58
N PHE A 402 42.82 -13.29 -20.01
CA PHE A 402 42.57 -14.52 -19.26
C PHE A 402 43.82 -15.39 -19.27
N ASP A 403 44.30 -15.76 -18.08
CA ASP A 403 45.57 -16.46 -17.86
C ASP A 403 46.75 -15.82 -18.62
N GLY A 404 46.77 -14.48 -18.62
CA GLY A 404 47.81 -13.66 -19.26
C GLY A 404 47.68 -13.47 -20.77
N LYS A 405 46.68 -14.07 -21.42
CA LYS A 405 46.42 -13.94 -22.87
C LYS A 405 45.22 -13.05 -23.14
N GLU A 406 45.28 -12.22 -24.17
CA GLU A 406 44.13 -11.43 -24.60
C GLU A 406 43.02 -12.35 -25.12
N VAL A 407 41.78 -12.10 -24.70
CA VAL A 407 40.58 -12.86 -25.08
C VAL A 407 39.49 -11.93 -25.60
N LYS A 408 38.55 -12.49 -26.38
CA LYS A 408 37.38 -11.74 -26.86
C LYS A 408 36.55 -11.24 -25.66
N ALA A 409 36.18 -9.97 -25.68
CA ALA A 409 35.39 -9.33 -24.62
C ALA A 409 34.09 -10.09 -24.30
N GLU A 410 33.40 -10.60 -25.32
CA GLU A 410 32.19 -11.41 -25.19
C GLU A 410 32.44 -12.68 -24.35
N LYS A 411 33.47 -13.46 -24.70
CA LYS A 411 33.83 -14.69 -23.96
C LYS A 411 34.20 -14.40 -22.50
N PHE A 412 34.92 -13.32 -22.24
CA PHE A 412 35.27 -12.90 -20.87
C PHE A 412 34.02 -12.50 -20.08
N LYS A 413 33.15 -11.67 -20.68
CA LYS A 413 31.92 -11.20 -20.05
C LYS A 413 30.95 -12.36 -19.78
N ASP A 414 30.86 -13.35 -20.66
CA ASP A 414 30.06 -14.57 -20.44
C ASP A 414 30.57 -15.38 -19.23
N LEU A 415 31.89 -15.58 -19.12
CA LEU A 415 32.49 -16.21 -17.94
C LEU A 415 32.20 -15.41 -16.67
N TYR A 416 32.40 -14.09 -16.72
CA TYR A 416 32.16 -13.21 -15.60
C TYR A 416 30.69 -13.26 -15.15
N GLN A 417 29.75 -13.22 -16.10
CA GLN A 417 28.31 -13.36 -15.85
C GLN A 417 27.98 -14.67 -15.15
N ASN A 418 28.59 -15.80 -15.54
CA ASN A 418 28.39 -17.07 -14.84
C ASN A 418 28.98 -17.07 -13.43
N CYS A 419 30.04 -16.30 -13.16
CA CYS A 419 30.62 -16.16 -11.82
C CYS A 419 29.74 -15.35 -10.86
N ILE A 420 29.10 -14.27 -11.34
CA ILE A 420 28.23 -13.40 -10.54
C ILE A 420 26.75 -13.82 -10.57
N GLY A 421 26.35 -14.67 -11.53
CA GLY A 421 24.98 -15.10 -11.76
C GLY A 421 24.52 -16.28 -10.91
N LEU A 422 25.33 -16.69 -9.93
CA LEU A 422 24.98 -17.77 -9.00
C LEU A 422 23.85 -17.31 -8.07
N ILE A 423 22.81 -18.13 -7.93
CA ILE A 423 21.66 -17.86 -7.05
C ILE A 423 21.65 -18.79 -5.83
N ILE A 424 21.23 -18.25 -4.70
CA ILE A 424 20.93 -18.99 -3.48
C ILE A 424 19.59 -19.70 -3.61
N GLU A 425 19.55 -20.98 -3.26
CA GLU A 425 18.39 -21.85 -3.38
C GLU A 425 17.83 -22.29 -2.01
N GLY A 426 18.56 -22.00 -0.92
CA GLY A 426 18.09 -22.27 0.44
C GLY A 426 18.97 -21.65 1.52
N GLU A 427 18.50 -21.75 2.75
CA GLU A 427 19.21 -21.35 3.96
C GLU A 427 19.96 -22.55 4.56
N ILE A 428 21.10 -22.28 5.19
CA ILE A 428 21.85 -23.30 5.92
C ILE A 428 21.20 -23.53 7.29
N PRO A 429 20.94 -24.78 7.70
CA PRO A 429 20.43 -25.08 9.04
C PRO A 429 21.39 -24.63 10.13
N ALA A 430 20.83 -24.18 11.25
CA ALA A 430 21.61 -23.79 12.42
C ALA A 430 22.55 -24.92 12.89
N GLY A 431 23.78 -24.56 13.25
CA GLY A 431 24.78 -25.50 13.77
C GLY A 431 25.55 -26.30 12.72
N TRP A 432 25.28 -26.11 11.42
CA TRP A 432 26.10 -26.70 10.37
C TRP A 432 27.55 -26.20 10.45
N LYS A 433 28.51 -27.10 10.18
CA LYS A 433 29.93 -26.80 10.12
C LYS A 433 30.50 -27.29 8.80
N ALA A 434 31.38 -26.50 8.21
CA ALA A 434 32.05 -26.86 6.98
C ALA A 434 32.90 -28.13 7.14
N SER A 435 32.77 -29.03 6.17
CA SER A 435 33.62 -30.22 6.03
C SER A 435 34.41 -30.11 4.74
N GLY A 436 35.68 -29.72 4.83
CA GLY A 436 36.58 -29.64 3.68
C GLY A 436 36.93 -28.21 3.23
N LYS A 437 37.79 -28.13 2.22
CA LYS A 437 38.21 -26.88 1.59
C LYS A 437 37.19 -26.44 0.53
N ALA A 438 37.18 -25.15 0.19
CA ALA A 438 36.34 -24.64 -0.89
C ALA A 438 36.69 -25.31 -2.22
N GLU A 439 35.67 -25.73 -2.96
CA GLU A 439 35.81 -26.28 -4.32
C GLU A 439 35.73 -25.19 -5.40
N LEU A 440 35.16 -24.04 -5.06
CA LEU A 440 35.25 -22.81 -5.84
C LEU A 440 35.56 -21.64 -4.91
N THR A 441 36.54 -20.80 -5.26
CA THR A 441 36.78 -19.49 -4.66
C THR A 441 36.85 -18.43 -5.76
N LEU A 442 36.07 -17.36 -5.59
CA LEU A 442 36.07 -16.18 -6.45
C LEU A 442 36.64 -15.01 -5.66
N GLU A 443 37.72 -14.39 -6.14
CA GLU A 443 38.30 -13.19 -5.54
C GLU A 443 38.27 -12.04 -6.54
N TYR A 444 37.46 -11.01 -6.24
CA TYR A 444 37.34 -9.80 -7.03
C TYR A 444 38.22 -8.70 -6.45
N TYR A 445 39.18 -8.21 -7.24
CA TYR A 445 40.08 -7.12 -6.89
C TYR A 445 39.51 -5.83 -7.46
N LEU A 446 39.19 -4.91 -6.58
CA LEU A 446 38.41 -3.73 -6.93
C LEU A 446 39.31 -2.54 -7.29
N ASN A 447 38.86 -1.78 -8.28
CA ASN A 447 39.38 -0.44 -8.60
C ASN A 447 38.60 0.67 -7.89
N ASP A 448 37.37 0.38 -7.46
CA ASP A 448 36.52 1.28 -6.70
C ASP A 448 35.78 0.51 -5.59
N PRO A 449 36.16 0.70 -4.31
CA PRO A 449 37.34 1.41 -3.83
C PRO A 449 38.61 0.62 -4.15
N ALA A 450 39.64 1.32 -4.63
CA ALA A 450 40.89 0.73 -5.07
C ALA A 450 41.55 -0.14 -3.99
N GLY A 451 41.98 -1.34 -4.37
CA GLY A 451 42.75 -2.25 -3.52
C GLY A 451 41.92 -3.12 -2.57
N LYS A 452 40.58 -2.95 -2.52
CA LYS A 452 39.73 -3.89 -1.78
C LYS A 452 39.62 -5.22 -2.53
N ILE A 453 39.63 -6.32 -1.78
CA ILE A 453 39.36 -7.66 -2.30
C ILE A 453 38.02 -8.14 -1.74
N GLN A 454 37.17 -8.70 -2.59
CA GLN A 454 35.93 -9.36 -2.21
C GLN A 454 36.06 -10.85 -2.50
N ARG A 455 35.99 -11.68 -1.46
CA ARG A 455 36.14 -13.14 -1.56
C ARG A 455 34.80 -13.83 -1.31
N VAL A 456 34.44 -14.71 -2.23
CA VAL A 456 33.28 -15.59 -2.13
C VAL A 456 33.75 -17.03 -2.30
N GLN A 457 33.33 -17.93 -1.41
CA GLN A 457 33.75 -19.32 -1.43
C GLN A 457 32.54 -20.26 -1.41
N TYR A 458 32.70 -21.40 -2.07
CA TYR A 458 31.68 -22.44 -2.16
C TYR A 458 32.26 -23.72 -1.56
N LEU A 459 31.80 -24.01 -0.35
CA LEU A 459 32.25 -25.12 0.48
C LEU A 459 31.37 -26.35 0.22
N PRO A 460 31.92 -27.57 0.15
CA PRO A 460 31.10 -28.78 0.03
C PRO A 460 30.05 -28.84 1.14
N TYR A 461 28.79 -29.06 0.76
CA TYR A 461 27.68 -29.22 1.71
C TYR A 461 27.09 -30.63 1.63
N ASN A 462 26.58 -31.03 0.47
CA ASN A 462 26.12 -32.39 0.21
C ASN A 462 26.32 -32.74 -1.28
N ARG A 463 25.62 -33.77 -1.78
CA ARG A 463 25.70 -34.19 -3.18
C ARG A 463 25.25 -33.08 -4.14
N ASP A 464 24.24 -32.30 -3.76
CA ASP A 464 23.48 -31.44 -4.68
C ASP A 464 23.80 -29.94 -4.48
N PHE A 465 24.34 -29.55 -3.31
CA PHE A 465 24.59 -28.16 -2.95
C PHE A 465 26.02 -27.89 -2.44
N TYR A 466 26.43 -26.65 -2.63
CA TYR A 466 27.51 -25.96 -1.93
C TYR A 466 26.94 -25.03 -0.85
N ALA A 467 27.70 -24.85 0.23
CA ALA A 467 27.50 -23.79 1.21
C ALA A 467 28.28 -22.53 0.79
N LEU A 468 27.55 -21.42 0.65
CA LEU A 468 28.10 -20.12 0.30
C LEU A 468 28.74 -19.46 1.54
N SER A 469 30.04 -19.17 1.44
CA SER A 469 30.79 -18.38 2.43
C SER A 469 31.15 -17.01 1.86
N ARG A 470 30.76 -15.96 2.58
CA ARG A 470 31.10 -14.57 2.28
C ARG A 470 31.59 -13.89 3.54
N GLU A 471 32.79 -13.30 3.49
CA GLU A 471 33.42 -12.67 4.66
C GLU A 471 33.44 -13.58 5.91
N GLY A 472 33.56 -14.90 5.70
CA GLY A 472 33.54 -15.91 6.77
C GLY A 472 32.14 -16.28 7.29
N VAL A 473 31.10 -15.62 6.82
CA VAL A 473 29.69 -15.92 7.12
C VAL A 473 29.16 -16.96 6.14
N VAL A 474 28.50 -17.99 6.66
CA VAL A 474 27.97 -19.12 5.90
C VAL A 474 26.49 -19.31 6.25
N GLU A 475 25.61 -18.84 5.37
CA GLU A 475 24.15 -18.79 5.65
C GLU A 475 23.29 -19.37 4.53
N PHE A 476 23.84 -19.63 3.33
CA PHE A 476 23.04 -19.98 2.15
C PHE A 476 23.61 -21.15 1.35
N LEU A 477 22.73 -21.82 0.62
CA LEU A 477 23.04 -22.94 -0.26
C LEU A 477 22.93 -22.51 -1.73
N VAL A 478 23.86 -23.00 -2.55
CA VAL A 478 23.89 -22.79 -4.01
C VAL A 478 24.05 -24.16 -4.68
N SER A 479 23.27 -24.48 -5.71
CA SER A 479 23.35 -25.83 -6.30
C SER A 479 24.66 -26.06 -7.06
N LYS A 480 25.18 -27.28 -6.99
CA LYS A 480 26.44 -27.65 -7.68
C LYS A 480 26.35 -27.45 -9.19
N ARG A 481 25.17 -27.70 -9.77
CA ARG A 481 24.88 -27.49 -11.19
C ARG A 481 25.18 -26.07 -11.66
N GLN A 482 24.96 -25.06 -10.82
CA GLN A 482 25.29 -23.68 -11.19
C GLN A 482 26.80 -23.45 -11.24
N VAL A 483 27.54 -24.03 -10.30
CA VAL A 483 29.01 -23.97 -10.24
C VAL A 483 29.66 -24.75 -11.39
N GLU A 484 29.07 -25.87 -11.82
CA GLU A 484 29.52 -26.63 -13.00
C GLU A 484 29.53 -25.78 -14.28
N LYS A 485 28.56 -24.88 -14.45
CA LYS A 485 28.53 -23.95 -15.59
C LYS A 485 29.72 -23.00 -15.63
N ILE A 486 30.27 -22.62 -14.47
CA ILE A 486 31.52 -21.85 -14.41
C ILE A 486 32.66 -22.70 -14.96
N GLY A 487 32.75 -23.98 -14.56
CA GLY A 487 33.69 -24.94 -15.11
C GLY A 487 33.61 -25.10 -16.64
N GLU A 488 32.41 -25.09 -17.20
CA GLU A 488 32.20 -25.09 -18.66
C GLU A 488 32.68 -23.79 -19.32
N SER A 489 32.36 -22.63 -18.72
CA SER A 489 32.81 -21.33 -19.23
C SER A 489 34.32 -21.13 -19.16
N LEU A 490 34.99 -21.68 -18.15
CA LEU A 490 36.46 -21.67 -18.05
C LEU A 490 37.11 -22.37 -19.24
N LYS A 491 36.48 -23.42 -19.79
CA LYS A 491 36.98 -24.07 -21.02
C LYS A 491 36.78 -23.16 -22.23
N LYS A 492 35.57 -22.63 -22.40
CA LYS A 492 35.18 -21.79 -23.55
C LYS A 492 35.98 -20.50 -23.69
N VAL A 493 36.34 -19.85 -22.57
CA VAL A 493 37.10 -18.59 -22.62
C VAL A 493 38.51 -18.77 -23.20
N THR A 494 39.07 -19.97 -23.04
CA THR A 494 40.41 -20.33 -23.55
C THR A 494 40.41 -20.95 -24.94
N GLU A 495 39.23 -21.31 -25.47
CA GLU A 495 39.10 -21.81 -26.84
C GLU A 495 39.39 -20.68 -27.84
N PRO A 496 40.04 -20.97 -28.98
CA PRO A 496 40.36 -19.98 -30.00
C PRO A 496 39.14 -19.23 -30.59
#